data_AF-A0AAD1XQJ0-F1
#
_entry.id   AF-A0AAD1XQJ0-F1
#
_cell.length_a   1.000
_cell.length_b   1.000
_cell.length_c   1.000
_cell.angle_alpha   90.00
_cell.angle_beta   90.00
_cell.angle_gamma   90.00
#
_symmetry.space_group_name_H-M   'P 1'
#
loop_
_entity.id
_entity.type
_entity.pdbx_description
1 polymer ?
#
loop_
_entity_poly.entity_id
_entity_poly.type
_entity_poly.pdbx_seq_one_letter_code
_entity_poly.pdbx_strand_id
1 'polypeptide(L)'
;MNKQSIREIFDNISLSVISFLESHTGISEVEFNSERQGVAEVSLSKWEEENAPYKLPDDYKSFLQISDGLSLSWKIKKNDHIYPLGCMHLNRLRDIKAIKEDDFIFSAVGADYEESALENEKTEEPEEESKRFIAAFDMDCKVKDGKLALIYRNTVDKPQVWFQDLSCCWFFIANTFTDYFRLMIMHLGLPHWQYAFTQVGLDPQTLQWFRFLSPERLEIDLENQEMMAKKHENSKKTTYQSDKIKIESLRKKKRRMKLKDKGTGDNIIEKFSATSSKSAKFARTKVKGGKGKKK
;
A
#
# COMPACT_ATOMS: atom_id res chain seq x y z
N MET A 1 -17.52 -40.26 -2.21
CA MET A 1 -17.03 -38.89 -1.95
C MET A 1 -16.37 -38.40 -3.22
N ASN A 2 -17.00 -37.45 -3.94
CA ASN A 2 -16.34 -36.77 -5.06
C ASN A 2 -15.22 -35.91 -4.44
N LYS A 3 -13.95 -36.31 -4.65
CA LYS A 3 -12.84 -35.41 -4.36
C LYS A 3 -12.93 -34.30 -5.41
N GLN A 4 -13.36 -33.12 -4.99
CA GLN A 4 -13.34 -31.92 -5.81
C GLN A 4 -11.90 -31.71 -6.30
N SER A 5 -11.70 -31.51 -7.59
CA SER A 5 -10.35 -31.35 -8.14
C SER A 5 -9.74 -30.01 -7.66
N ILE A 6 -8.41 -29.92 -7.52
CA ILE A 6 -7.74 -28.65 -7.15
C ILE A 6 -8.12 -27.53 -8.12
N ARG A 7 -8.32 -27.89 -9.39
CA ARG A 7 -8.82 -26.98 -10.42
C ARG A 7 -10.21 -26.44 -10.10
N GLU A 8 -11.15 -27.30 -9.72
CA GLU A 8 -12.50 -26.88 -9.31
C GLU A 8 -12.47 -26.02 -8.05
N ILE A 9 -11.63 -26.37 -7.07
CA ILE A 9 -11.47 -25.56 -5.85
C ILE A 9 -10.95 -24.16 -6.23
N PHE A 10 -9.89 -24.10 -7.04
CA PHE A 10 -9.33 -22.84 -7.52
C PHE A 10 -10.38 -22.03 -8.28
N ASP A 11 -11.08 -22.63 -9.24
CA ASP A 11 -12.08 -21.93 -10.04
C ASP A 11 -13.21 -21.37 -9.17
N ASN A 12 -13.63 -22.08 -8.12
CA ASN A 12 -14.62 -21.57 -7.17
C ASN A 12 -14.11 -20.39 -6.32
N ILE A 13 -12.88 -20.47 -5.78
CA ILE A 13 -12.33 -19.36 -4.98
C ILE A 13 -11.92 -18.15 -5.84
N SER A 14 -11.76 -18.35 -7.15
CA SER A 14 -11.36 -17.32 -8.12
C SER A 14 -12.50 -16.80 -8.98
N LEU A 15 -13.76 -16.95 -8.54
CA LEU A 15 -14.94 -16.44 -9.25
C LEU A 15 -15.07 -16.97 -10.69
N SER A 16 -14.76 -18.25 -10.87
CA SER A 16 -14.82 -18.97 -12.15
C SER A 16 -13.89 -18.40 -13.22
N VAL A 17 -12.72 -17.88 -12.83
CA VAL A 17 -11.80 -17.25 -13.79
C VAL A 17 -11.26 -18.21 -14.85
N ILE A 18 -11.05 -19.49 -14.54
CA ILE A 18 -10.61 -20.47 -15.52
C ILE A 18 -11.73 -20.68 -16.54
N SER A 19 -12.96 -20.90 -16.07
CA SER A 19 -14.13 -21.04 -16.92
C SER A 19 -14.37 -19.81 -17.80
N PHE A 20 -14.14 -18.61 -17.27
CA PHE A 20 -14.20 -17.36 -18.03
C PHE A 20 -13.13 -17.33 -19.13
N LEU A 21 -11.87 -17.64 -18.81
CA LEU A 21 -10.78 -17.62 -19.78
C LEU A 21 -11.00 -18.64 -20.90
N GLU A 22 -11.49 -19.84 -20.58
CA GLU A 22 -11.75 -20.90 -21.57
C GLU A 22 -12.93 -20.62 -22.50
N SER A 23 -13.91 -19.83 -22.03
CA SER A 23 -15.07 -19.45 -22.84
C SER A 23 -14.85 -18.19 -23.68
N HIS A 24 -13.78 -17.44 -23.43
CA HIS A 24 -13.52 -16.16 -24.10
C HIS A 24 -12.99 -16.36 -25.53
N THR A 25 -13.63 -15.73 -26.52
CA THR A 25 -13.37 -15.97 -27.96
C THR A 25 -11.96 -15.63 -28.44
N GLY A 26 -11.26 -14.73 -27.74
CA GLY A 26 -9.88 -14.35 -28.06
C GLY A 26 -8.81 -15.19 -27.36
N ILE A 27 -9.18 -15.98 -26.36
CA ILE A 27 -8.22 -16.72 -25.51
C ILE A 27 -8.07 -18.16 -26.00
N SER A 28 -6.87 -18.69 -25.85
CA SER A 28 -6.48 -20.04 -26.25
C SER A 28 -5.46 -20.60 -25.25
N GLU A 29 -5.32 -21.93 -25.21
CA GLU A 29 -4.27 -22.60 -24.43
C GLU A 29 -4.24 -22.16 -22.96
N VAL A 30 -5.37 -22.33 -22.26
CA VAL A 30 -5.48 -22.08 -20.81
C VAL A 30 -4.84 -23.26 -20.07
N GLU A 31 -3.69 -23.01 -19.47
CA GLU A 31 -2.89 -24.01 -18.76
C GLU A 31 -2.92 -23.73 -17.25
N PHE A 32 -3.62 -24.59 -16.51
CA PHE A 32 -3.63 -24.57 -15.04
C PHE A 32 -2.85 -25.77 -14.49
N ASN A 33 -1.80 -25.51 -13.69
CA ASN A 33 -1.03 -26.57 -13.07
C ASN A 33 -1.72 -27.07 -11.79
N SER A 34 -2.58 -28.08 -11.94
CA SER A 34 -3.36 -28.69 -10.85
C SER A 34 -2.59 -29.74 -10.02
N GLU A 35 -1.34 -30.06 -10.36
CA GLU A 35 -0.56 -31.10 -9.68
C GLU A 35 0.12 -30.61 -8.39
N ARG A 36 0.02 -29.31 -8.10
CA ARG A 36 0.59 -28.70 -6.89
C ARG A 36 -0.21 -29.10 -5.66
N GLN A 37 0.31 -30.10 -4.94
CA GLN A 37 -0.22 -30.51 -3.65
C GLN A 37 -0.13 -29.38 -2.63
N GLY A 38 -1.09 -29.34 -1.70
CA GLY A 38 -1.07 -28.42 -0.58
C GLY A 38 0.13 -28.65 0.34
N VAL A 39 0.61 -27.58 0.94
CA VAL A 39 1.74 -27.56 1.86
C VAL A 39 1.28 -28.06 3.24
N ALA A 40 2.04 -28.99 3.82
CA ALA A 40 1.76 -29.47 5.18
C ALA A 40 2.15 -28.43 6.25
N GLU A 41 1.41 -28.38 7.35
CA GLU A 41 1.63 -27.42 8.45
C GLU A 41 3.07 -27.41 8.96
N VAL A 42 3.68 -28.59 9.11
CA VAL A 42 5.07 -28.73 9.56
C VAL A 42 6.05 -27.99 8.64
N SER A 43 5.78 -27.94 7.34
CA SER A 43 6.62 -27.21 6.38
C SER A 43 6.45 -25.70 6.52
N LEU A 44 5.23 -25.22 6.80
CA LEU A 44 4.96 -23.81 7.08
C LEU A 44 5.66 -23.37 8.36
N SER A 45 5.53 -24.14 9.45
CA SER A 45 6.22 -23.86 10.71
C SER A 45 7.74 -23.83 10.53
N LYS A 46 8.29 -24.78 9.75
CA LYS A 46 9.73 -24.79 9.44
C LYS A 46 10.18 -23.54 8.69
N TRP A 47 9.38 -23.08 7.72
CA TRP A 47 9.68 -21.83 7.01
C TRP A 47 9.67 -20.63 7.96
N GLU A 48 8.70 -20.55 8.89
CA GLU A 48 8.64 -19.47 9.88
C GLU A 48 9.82 -19.53 10.87
N GLU A 49 10.25 -20.73 11.28
CA GLU A 49 11.45 -20.93 12.10
C GLU A 49 12.73 -20.46 11.40
N GLU A 50 12.88 -20.80 10.11
CA GLU A 50 14.03 -20.40 9.28
C GLU A 50 14.07 -18.89 8.99
N ASN A 51 12.91 -18.23 8.98
CA ASN A 51 12.76 -16.81 8.67
C ASN A 51 12.35 -15.97 9.91
N ALA A 52 12.60 -16.50 11.11
CA ALA A 52 12.28 -15.82 12.35
C ALA A 52 12.91 -14.40 12.39
N PRO A 53 12.18 -13.39 12.90
CA PRO A 53 10.90 -13.47 13.62
C PRO A 53 9.64 -13.43 12.73
N TYR A 54 9.77 -13.44 11.40
CA TYR A 54 8.67 -13.15 10.48
C TYR A 54 7.77 -14.37 10.25
N LYS A 55 6.46 -14.13 10.23
CA LYS A 55 5.40 -15.14 10.08
C LYS A 55 4.58 -14.89 8.84
N LEU A 56 4.25 -15.94 8.10
CA LEU A 56 3.38 -15.82 6.94
C LEU A 56 1.96 -15.43 7.37
N PRO A 57 1.27 -14.57 6.60
CA PRO A 57 -0.14 -14.26 6.82
C PRO A 57 -1.01 -15.52 6.87
N ASP A 58 -2.00 -15.55 7.76
CA ASP A 58 -2.87 -16.72 7.92
C ASP A 58 -3.68 -17.04 6.66
N ASP A 59 -4.07 -16.02 5.89
CA ASP A 59 -4.77 -16.20 4.62
C ASP A 59 -3.86 -16.77 3.53
N TYR A 60 -2.59 -16.36 3.48
CA TYR A 60 -1.62 -16.95 2.56
C TYR A 60 -1.23 -18.38 2.96
N LYS A 61 -1.09 -18.67 4.26
CA LYS A 61 -0.90 -20.05 4.76
C LYS A 61 -2.08 -20.94 4.38
N SER A 62 -3.30 -20.45 4.57
CA SER A 62 -4.53 -21.18 4.18
C SER A 62 -4.55 -21.49 2.68
N PHE A 63 -4.11 -20.54 1.84
CA PHE A 63 -3.94 -20.78 0.40
C PHE A 63 -2.87 -21.85 0.11
N LEU A 64 -1.69 -21.75 0.75
CA LEU A 64 -0.60 -22.72 0.55
C LEU A 64 -0.97 -24.13 0.99
N GLN A 65 -1.80 -24.28 2.02
CA GLN A 65 -2.37 -25.56 2.45
C GLN A 65 -3.32 -26.18 1.41
N ILE A 66 -3.93 -25.35 0.53
CA ILE A 66 -4.73 -25.81 -0.61
C ILE A 66 -3.82 -26.16 -1.80
N SER A 67 -2.84 -25.31 -2.12
CA SER A 67 -1.91 -25.51 -3.22
C SER A 67 -0.55 -24.83 -2.99
N ASP A 68 0.55 -25.57 -3.17
CA ASP A 68 1.92 -25.03 -3.09
C ASP A 68 2.23 -24.09 -4.26
N GLY A 69 1.84 -22.83 -4.10
CA GLY A 69 1.92 -21.77 -5.11
C GLY A 69 0.83 -21.86 -6.18
N LEU A 70 0.90 -20.97 -7.16
CA LEU A 70 -0.06 -20.87 -8.25
C LEU A 70 0.65 -20.81 -9.60
N SER A 71 0.07 -21.43 -10.62
CA SER A 71 0.49 -21.24 -12.00
C SER A 71 -0.69 -21.46 -12.93
N LEU A 72 -1.25 -20.35 -13.42
CA LEU A 72 -2.25 -20.29 -14.48
C LEU A 72 -1.70 -19.40 -15.58
N SER A 73 -1.57 -19.91 -16.79
CA SER A 73 -1.16 -19.13 -17.96
C SER A 73 -2.13 -19.34 -19.11
N TRP A 74 -2.25 -18.33 -19.96
CA TRP A 74 -3.11 -18.40 -21.12
C TRP A 74 -2.55 -17.57 -22.27
N LYS A 75 -2.93 -17.94 -23.48
CA LYS A 75 -2.47 -17.31 -24.72
C LYS A 75 -3.62 -16.61 -25.42
N ILE A 76 -3.30 -15.66 -26.28
CA ILE A 76 -4.30 -14.95 -27.09
C ILE A 76 -4.13 -15.33 -28.57
N LYS A 77 -5.25 -15.54 -29.26
CA LYS A 77 -5.28 -15.79 -30.70
C LYS A 77 -5.52 -14.46 -31.45
N LYS A 78 -4.57 -14.06 -32.30
CA LYS A 78 -4.65 -12.86 -33.13
C LYS A 78 -4.19 -13.19 -34.56
N ASN A 79 -5.07 -12.98 -35.55
CA ASN A 79 -4.80 -13.24 -36.97
C ASN A 79 -4.20 -14.63 -37.23
N ASP A 80 -4.81 -15.68 -36.65
CA ASP A 80 -4.36 -17.07 -36.68
C ASP A 80 -2.99 -17.38 -36.06
N HIS A 81 -2.37 -16.41 -35.40
CA HIS A 81 -1.20 -16.63 -34.55
C HIS A 81 -1.58 -16.65 -33.08
N ILE A 82 -0.89 -17.47 -32.30
CA ILE A 82 -1.08 -17.61 -30.85
C ILE A 82 0.11 -16.99 -30.12
N TYR A 83 -0.16 -16.09 -29.19
CA TYR A 83 0.85 -15.38 -28.41
C TYR A 83 0.63 -15.56 -26.91
N PRO A 84 1.67 -15.83 -26.10
CA PRO A 84 1.52 -15.82 -24.65
C PRO A 84 1.14 -14.41 -24.19
N LEU A 85 0.12 -14.31 -23.33
CA LEU A 85 -0.35 -13.02 -22.85
C LEU A 85 -0.46 -12.99 -21.32
N GLY A 86 -1.39 -13.74 -20.73
CA GLY A 86 -1.63 -13.66 -19.29
C GLY A 86 -0.96 -14.76 -18.48
N CYS A 87 -0.56 -14.40 -17.27
CA CYS A 87 0.03 -15.29 -16.28
C CYS A 87 -0.39 -14.85 -14.86
N MET A 88 -1.03 -15.75 -14.12
CA MET A 88 -1.22 -15.65 -12.68
C MET A 88 -0.28 -16.65 -12.02
N HIS A 89 0.66 -16.15 -11.24
CA HIS A 89 1.66 -16.98 -10.60
C HIS A 89 1.85 -16.56 -9.13
N LEU A 90 2.11 -17.55 -8.29
CA LEU A 90 2.53 -17.35 -6.91
C LEU A 90 3.62 -18.36 -6.64
N ASN A 91 4.67 -17.92 -5.95
CA ASN A 91 5.79 -18.77 -5.58
C ASN A 91 5.32 -19.96 -4.72
N ARG A 92 6.05 -21.07 -4.84
CA ARG A 92 5.96 -22.19 -3.89
C ARG A 92 6.54 -21.75 -2.55
N LEU A 93 6.19 -22.42 -1.46
CA LEU A 93 6.73 -22.11 -0.13
C LEU A 93 8.27 -22.00 -0.12
N ARG A 94 8.95 -22.97 -0.75
CA ARG A 94 10.43 -23.00 -0.84
C ARG A 94 11.04 -21.86 -1.66
N ASP A 95 10.25 -21.24 -2.52
CA ASP A 95 10.67 -20.18 -3.44
C ASP A 95 10.32 -18.79 -2.86
N ILE A 96 9.54 -18.72 -1.78
CA ILE A 96 9.36 -17.51 -0.97
C ILE A 96 10.66 -17.25 -0.20
N LYS A 97 11.48 -16.34 -0.73
CA LYS A 97 12.80 -16.03 -0.20
C LYS A 97 12.91 -14.57 0.19
N ALA A 98 13.69 -14.30 1.23
CA ALA A 98 13.98 -12.94 1.65
C ALA A 98 14.67 -12.15 0.51
N ILE A 99 14.15 -10.96 0.24
CA ILE A 99 14.75 -9.99 -0.67
C ILE A 99 15.78 -9.20 0.13
N LYS A 100 17.04 -9.30 -0.30
CA LYS A 100 18.14 -8.53 0.28
C LYS A 100 18.26 -7.22 -0.50
N GLU A 101 17.72 -6.16 0.07
CA GLU A 101 17.90 -4.79 -0.40
C GLU A 101 18.46 -3.94 0.73
N ASP A 102 19.46 -3.12 0.42
CA ASP A 102 20.13 -2.28 1.40
C ASP A 102 19.24 -1.09 1.82
N ASP A 103 18.45 -0.56 0.88
CA ASP A 103 17.53 0.55 1.09
C ASP A 103 16.17 0.27 0.45
N PHE A 104 15.09 0.38 1.24
CA PHE A 104 13.72 0.30 0.75
C PHE A 104 13.14 1.71 0.53
N ILE A 105 12.90 2.07 -0.72
CA ILE A 105 12.31 3.36 -1.10
C ILE A 105 10.81 3.18 -1.32
N PHE A 106 9.98 3.68 -0.39
CA PHE A 106 8.53 3.58 -0.50
C PHE A 106 7.91 4.83 -1.12
N SER A 107 6.98 4.61 -2.04
CA SER A 107 6.14 5.66 -2.59
C SER A 107 5.05 6.04 -1.59
N ALA A 108 4.85 7.34 -1.37
CA ALA A 108 3.73 7.85 -0.60
C ALA A 108 2.37 7.68 -1.32
N VAL A 109 2.37 7.17 -2.56
CA VAL A 109 1.16 6.93 -3.34
C VAL A 109 0.51 5.63 -2.90
N GLY A 110 -0.75 5.73 -2.44
CA GLY A 110 -1.54 4.57 -2.03
C GLY A 110 -1.36 4.14 -0.56
N ALA A 111 -0.41 4.71 0.17
CA ALA A 111 -0.26 4.48 1.61
C ALA A 111 -1.31 5.28 2.40
N ASP A 112 -1.96 4.64 3.37
CA ASP A 112 -2.86 5.33 4.30
C ASP A 112 -2.08 6.37 5.12
N TYR A 113 -2.65 7.57 5.24
CA TYR A 113 -1.98 8.76 5.79
C TYR A 113 -1.50 8.61 7.25
N GLU A 114 -2.00 7.62 8.00
CA GLU A 114 -1.57 7.40 9.39
C GLU A 114 -0.10 6.96 9.49
N GLU A 115 0.44 6.25 8.49
CA GLU A 115 1.83 5.80 8.53
C GLU A 115 2.80 6.84 7.94
N SER A 116 2.37 7.58 6.90
CA SER A 116 3.16 8.66 6.30
C SER A 116 3.22 9.94 7.17
N ALA A 117 2.29 10.13 8.11
CA ALA A 117 2.37 11.21 9.10
C ALA A 117 3.54 11.01 10.08
N LEU A 118 3.86 9.75 10.42
CA LEU A 118 5.02 9.37 11.23
C LEU A 118 6.34 9.44 10.45
N GLU A 119 6.29 9.56 9.12
CA GLU A 119 7.47 9.69 8.25
C GLU A 119 7.91 11.14 8.03
N ASN A 120 7.01 12.12 8.20
CA ASN A 120 7.27 13.52 7.86
C ASN A 120 7.57 14.45 9.06
N GLU A 121 7.42 13.97 10.30
CA GLU A 121 7.86 14.71 11.48
C GLU A 121 9.36 14.47 11.73
N LYS A 122 10.21 15.18 10.98
CA LYS A 122 11.59 15.43 11.39
C LYS A 122 11.58 16.30 12.65
N THR A 123 11.49 15.66 13.81
CA THR A 123 11.78 16.28 15.10
C THR A 123 13.27 16.14 15.36
N GLU A 124 13.95 17.28 15.51
CA GLU A 124 15.42 17.41 15.68
C GLU A 124 15.89 16.97 17.08
N GLU A 125 15.60 15.73 17.49
CA GLU A 125 16.11 15.16 18.75
C GLU A 125 16.92 13.88 18.42
N PRO A 126 18.18 13.75 18.88
CA PRO A 126 19.00 12.56 18.66
C PRO A 126 18.63 11.52 19.74
N GLU A 127 17.49 10.86 19.58
CA GLU A 127 17.11 9.68 20.35
C GLU A 127 17.32 8.42 19.51
N GLU A 128 17.83 7.38 20.17
CA GLU A 128 18.53 6.20 19.63
C GLU A 128 17.96 5.59 18.35
N GLU A 129 18.87 5.10 17.49
CA GLU A 129 18.60 4.32 16.28
C GLU A 129 17.61 3.16 16.54
N SER A 130 16.32 3.46 16.57
CA SER A 130 15.27 2.49 16.30
C SER A 130 15.41 2.16 14.82
N LYS A 131 16.37 1.30 14.48
CA LYS A 131 16.49 0.71 13.15
C LYS A 131 15.13 0.16 12.81
N ARG A 132 14.41 0.85 11.94
CA ARG A 132 13.14 0.38 11.40
C ARG A 132 13.45 -0.93 10.69
N PHE A 133 13.05 -2.05 11.28
CA PHE A 133 13.31 -3.36 10.72
C PHE A 133 12.31 -3.58 9.59
N ILE A 134 12.82 -3.61 8.38
CA ILE A 134 12.06 -3.93 7.18
C ILE A 134 12.56 -5.27 6.69
N ALA A 135 11.63 -6.19 6.47
CA ALA A 135 11.89 -7.42 5.76
C ALA A 135 10.93 -7.55 4.60
N ALA A 136 11.44 -8.08 3.50
CA ALA A 136 10.66 -8.33 2.30
C ALA A 136 10.88 -9.77 1.85
N PHE A 137 9.82 -10.43 1.40
CA PHE A 137 9.87 -11.79 0.88
C PHE A 137 9.19 -11.86 -0.48
N ASP A 138 9.88 -12.44 -1.47
CA ASP A 138 9.40 -12.54 -2.85
C ASP A 138 8.17 -13.44 -2.96
N MET A 139 7.07 -12.88 -3.46
CA MET A 139 5.81 -13.58 -3.65
C MET A 139 5.63 -14.18 -5.03
N ASP A 140 6.22 -13.57 -6.05
CA ASP A 140 6.00 -13.96 -7.44
C ASP A 140 7.21 -13.63 -8.31
N CYS A 141 8.00 -14.66 -8.61
CA CYS A 141 9.17 -14.55 -9.47
C CYS A 141 8.85 -14.40 -10.97
N LYS A 142 7.58 -14.45 -11.38
CA LYS A 142 7.15 -14.31 -12.79
C LYS A 142 6.65 -12.91 -13.13
N VAL A 143 6.58 -12.01 -12.15
CA VAL A 143 6.22 -10.60 -12.37
C VAL A 143 7.15 -9.98 -13.42
N LYS A 144 6.57 -9.23 -14.34
CA LYS A 144 7.28 -8.56 -15.43
C LYS A 144 7.68 -7.15 -15.00
N ASP A 145 8.91 -6.79 -15.30
CA ASP A 145 9.45 -5.44 -15.12
C ASP A 145 9.23 -4.87 -13.72
N GLY A 146 9.49 -5.69 -12.70
CA GLY A 146 9.34 -5.33 -11.31
C GLY A 146 9.49 -6.52 -10.38
N LYS A 147 9.23 -6.31 -9.09
CA LYS A 147 9.19 -7.36 -8.05
C LYS A 147 7.93 -7.23 -7.22
N LEU A 148 7.40 -8.35 -6.74
CA LEU A 148 6.27 -8.37 -5.82
C LEU A 148 6.69 -9.02 -4.51
N ALA A 149 6.42 -8.35 -3.40
CA ALA A 149 6.87 -8.82 -2.10
C ALA A 149 5.83 -8.66 -1.00
N LEU A 150 5.89 -9.58 -0.04
CA LEU A 150 5.36 -9.37 1.31
C LEU A 150 6.35 -8.51 2.08
N ILE A 151 5.95 -7.31 2.47
CA ILE A 151 6.79 -6.38 3.23
C ILE A 151 6.26 -6.24 4.64
N TYR A 152 7.14 -6.49 5.60
CA TYR A 152 6.96 -6.32 7.03
C TYR A 152 7.53 -4.97 7.42
N ARG A 153 6.66 -4.04 7.86
CA ARG A 153 7.05 -2.70 8.29
C ARG A 153 6.79 -2.56 9.78
N ASN A 154 7.84 -2.75 10.59
CA ASN A 154 7.74 -2.73 12.05
C ASN A 154 6.73 -3.76 12.63
N THR A 155 6.36 -4.77 11.84
CA THR A 155 5.48 -5.88 12.21
C THR A 155 6.18 -7.20 11.90
N VAL A 156 5.72 -8.29 12.49
CA VAL A 156 6.27 -9.63 12.24
C VAL A 156 5.25 -10.62 11.71
N ASP A 157 3.96 -10.31 11.80
CA ASP A 157 2.82 -11.18 11.49
C ASP A 157 1.79 -10.53 10.56
N LYS A 158 1.95 -9.24 10.27
CA LYS A 158 1.05 -8.44 9.42
C LYS A 158 1.83 -7.76 8.29
N PRO A 159 2.38 -8.53 7.34
CA PRO A 159 2.97 -7.95 6.16
C PRO A 159 1.88 -7.42 5.22
N GLN A 160 2.26 -6.48 4.37
CA GLN A 160 1.45 -5.96 3.29
C GLN A 160 2.06 -6.38 1.95
N VAL A 161 1.28 -6.32 0.87
CA VAL A 161 1.74 -6.64 -0.48
C VAL A 161 2.16 -5.36 -1.20
N TRP A 162 3.41 -5.34 -1.67
CA TRP A 162 4.01 -4.21 -2.37
C TRP A 162 4.62 -4.64 -3.69
N PHE A 163 4.62 -3.72 -4.64
CA PHE A 163 5.22 -3.89 -5.96
C PHE A 163 6.37 -2.89 -6.14
N GLN A 164 7.55 -3.38 -6.50
CA GLN A 164 8.70 -2.57 -6.90
C GLN A 164 8.71 -2.40 -8.41
N ASP A 165 8.75 -1.18 -8.90
CA ASP A 165 8.91 -0.89 -10.33
C ASP A 165 10.38 -0.80 -10.76
N LEU A 166 10.64 -0.47 -12.02
CA LEU A 166 12.00 -0.30 -12.56
C LEU A 166 12.76 0.90 -11.97
N SER A 167 12.10 1.79 -11.23
CA SER A 167 12.76 2.89 -10.50
C SER A 167 13.23 2.47 -9.10
N CYS A 168 13.09 1.19 -8.76
CA CYS A 168 13.36 0.61 -7.45
C CYS A 168 12.46 1.16 -6.33
N CYS A 169 11.35 1.80 -6.69
CA CYS A 169 10.40 2.33 -5.73
C CYS A 169 9.29 1.32 -5.46
N TRP A 170 8.97 1.13 -4.19
CA TRP A 170 7.93 0.23 -3.71
C TRP A 170 6.59 0.97 -3.63
N PHE A 171 5.57 0.40 -4.27
CA PHE A 171 4.19 0.90 -4.31
C PHE A 171 3.28 -0.07 -3.58
N PHE A 172 2.39 0.48 -2.76
CA PHE A 172 1.41 -0.30 -2.03
C PHE A 172 0.37 -0.89 -3.00
N ILE A 173 0.09 -2.18 -2.86
CA ILE A 173 -0.93 -2.88 -3.66
C ILE A 173 -2.10 -3.32 -2.78
N ALA A 174 -1.83 -3.99 -1.66
CA ALA A 174 -2.87 -4.58 -0.84
C ALA A 174 -2.44 -4.77 0.63
N ASN A 175 -3.43 -4.73 1.53
CA ASN A 175 -3.22 -4.96 2.96
C ASN A 175 -3.08 -6.44 3.31
N THR A 176 -3.68 -7.33 2.52
CA THR A 176 -3.71 -8.78 2.77
C THR A 176 -3.38 -9.56 1.49
N PHE A 177 -2.98 -10.82 1.65
CA PHE A 177 -2.79 -11.72 0.50
C PHE A 177 -4.11 -11.91 -0.26
N THR A 178 -5.22 -12.04 0.45
CA THR A 178 -6.55 -12.24 -0.15
C THR A 178 -6.94 -11.07 -1.06
N ASP A 179 -6.69 -9.83 -0.61
CA ASP A 179 -6.96 -8.64 -1.42
C ASP A 179 -6.08 -8.62 -2.68
N TYR A 180 -4.78 -8.93 -2.54
CA TYR A 180 -3.88 -9.06 -3.69
C TYR A 180 -4.33 -10.15 -4.67
N PHE A 181 -4.70 -11.33 -4.15
CA PHE A 181 -5.16 -12.45 -4.96
C PHE A 181 -6.39 -12.09 -5.78
N ARG A 182 -7.35 -11.36 -5.18
CA ARG A 182 -8.52 -10.83 -5.88
C ARG A 182 -8.13 -9.82 -6.95
N LEU A 183 -7.19 -8.91 -6.67
CA LEU A 183 -6.66 -8.00 -7.69
C LEU A 183 -6.07 -8.78 -8.86
N MET A 184 -5.19 -9.76 -8.62
CA MET A 184 -4.60 -10.58 -9.67
C MET A 184 -5.65 -11.27 -10.57
N ILE A 185 -6.72 -11.81 -9.97
CA ILE A 185 -7.83 -12.43 -10.70
C ILE A 185 -8.60 -11.40 -11.52
N MET A 186 -8.95 -10.25 -10.93
CA MET A 186 -9.71 -9.19 -11.62
C MET A 186 -8.95 -8.61 -12.82
N HIS A 187 -7.61 -8.60 -12.78
CA HIS A 187 -6.78 -8.19 -13.91
C HIS A 187 -6.43 -9.33 -14.87
N LEU A 188 -6.99 -10.53 -14.68
CA LEU A 188 -6.79 -11.72 -15.52
C LEU A 188 -5.32 -12.17 -15.67
N GLY A 189 -4.44 -11.71 -14.77
CA GLY A 189 -2.99 -11.94 -14.89
C GLY A 189 -2.38 -11.27 -16.13
N LEU A 190 -2.96 -10.19 -16.64
CA LEU A 190 -2.41 -9.42 -17.75
C LEU A 190 -1.00 -8.90 -17.44
N PRO A 191 -0.09 -8.80 -18.42
CA PRO A 191 1.23 -8.25 -18.16
C PRO A 191 1.10 -6.81 -17.62
N HIS A 192 2.03 -6.43 -16.74
CA HIS A 192 2.15 -5.08 -16.17
C HIS A 192 0.93 -4.55 -15.41
N TRP A 193 -0.05 -5.38 -15.06
CA TRP A 193 -1.26 -4.90 -14.38
C TRP A 193 -0.97 -4.17 -13.06
N GLN A 194 0.10 -4.56 -12.34
CA GLN A 194 0.53 -3.91 -11.09
C GLN A 194 0.91 -2.44 -11.29
N TYR A 195 1.31 -2.05 -12.50
CA TYR A 195 1.59 -0.65 -12.83
C TYR A 195 0.35 0.25 -12.70
N ALA A 196 -0.86 -0.32 -12.66
CA ALA A 196 -2.08 0.41 -12.32
C ALA A 196 -1.97 1.18 -10.99
N PHE A 197 -1.16 0.70 -10.05
CA PHE A 197 -0.99 1.27 -8.71
C PHE A 197 0.25 2.17 -8.59
N THR A 198 0.96 2.40 -9.69
CA THR A 198 2.18 3.21 -9.72
C THR A 198 1.91 4.61 -10.27
N GLN A 199 2.87 5.52 -10.08
CA GLN A 199 2.82 6.85 -10.70
C GLN A 199 3.05 6.81 -12.22
N VAL A 200 3.69 5.75 -12.72
CA VAL A 200 3.97 5.56 -14.15
C VAL A 200 2.69 5.19 -14.90
N GLY A 201 1.86 4.33 -14.28
CA GLY A 201 0.62 3.85 -14.87
C GLY A 201 0.83 2.76 -15.93
N LEU A 202 -0.27 2.36 -16.57
CA LEU A 202 -0.28 1.28 -17.56
C LEU A 202 0.31 1.74 -18.89
N ASP A 203 1.13 0.90 -19.53
CA ASP A 203 1.65 1.19 -20.86
C ASP A 203 0.58 1.02 -21.95
N PRO A 204 0.78 1.59 -23.16
CA PRO A 204 -0.22 1.54 -24.24
C PRO A 204 -0.63 0.13 -24.68
N GLN A 205 0.29 -0.84 -24.64
CA GLN A 205 0.01 -2.21 -25.04
C GLN A 205 -0.87 -2.90 -23.99
N THR A 206 -0.52 -2.75 -22.71
CA THR A 206 -1.33 -3.27 -21.60
C THR A 206 -2.73 -2.65 -21.59
N LEU A 207 -2.84 -1.33 -21.79
CA LEU A 207 -4.14 -0.64 -21.94
C LEU A 207 -5.01 -1.25 -23.04
N GLN A 208 -4.42 -1.62 -24.18
CA GLN A 208 -5.16 -2.25 -25.27
C GLN A 208 -5.72 -3.61 -24.85
N TRP A 209 -4.96 -4.41 -24.09
CA TRP A 209 -5.42 -5.71 -23.60
C TRP A 209 -6.53 -5.58 -22.57
N PHE A 210 -6.42 -4.62 -21.66
CA PHE A 210 -7.48 -4.30 -20.71
C PHE A 210 -8.79 -3.89 -21.41
N ARG A 211 -8.73 -3.01 -22.41
CA ARG A 211 -9.92 -2.63 -23.20
C ARG A 211 -10.60 -3.81 -23.88
N PHE A 212 -9.83 -4.82 -24.26
CA PHE A 212 -10.34 -6.01 -24.95
C PHE A 212 -10.92 -7.04 -23.98
N LEU A 213 -10.29 -7.25 -22.82
CA LEU A 213 -10.61 -8.38 -21.93
C LEU A 213 -11.38 -7.98 -20.67
N SER A 214 -11.17 -6.78 -20.16
CA SER A 214 -11.82 -6.29 -18.93
C SER A 214 -11.92 -4.75 -18.93
N PRO A 215 -12.76 -4.18 -19.80
CA PRO A 215 -12.91 -2.73 -19.93
C PRO A 215 -13.46 -2.08 -18.64
N GLU A 216 -14.33 -2.76 -17.91
CA GLU A 216 -14.88 -2.27 -16.64
C GLU A 216 -13.80 -2.17 -15.57
N ARG A 217 -12.86 -3.14 -15.52
CA ARG A 217 -11.74 -3.08 -14.60
C ARG A 217 -10.82 -1.91 -14.91
N LEU A 218 -10.56 -1.70 -16.20
CA LEU A 218 -9.72 -0.60 -16.66
C LEU A 218 -10.26 0.76 -16.23
N GLU A 219 -11.56 0.97 -16.34
CA GLU A 219 -12.20 2.22 -15.94
C GLU A 219 -11.94 2.52 -14.45
N ILE A 220 -12.12 1.53 -13.59
CA ILE A 220 -11.84 1.64 -12.15
C ILE A 220 -10.37 1.98 -11.89
N ASP A 221 -9.43 1.33 -12.60
CA ASP A 221 -8.00 1.58 -12.44
C ASP A 221 -7.60 2.99 -12.86
N LEU A 222 -8.14 3.48 -13.97
CA LEU A 222 -7.91 4.84 -14.45
C LEU A 222 -8.50 5.89 -13.49
N GLU A 223 -9.71 5.67 -12.98
CA GLU A 223 -10.31 6.54 -11.97
C GLU A 223 -9.46 6.60 -10.68
N ASN A 224 -8.98 5.45 -10.22
CA ASN A 224 -8.12 5.37 -9.04
C ASN A 224 -6.80 6.12 -9.26
N GLN A 225 -6.18 5.97 -10.43
CA GLN A 225 -4.97 6.71 -10.80
C GLN A 225 -5.20 8.22 -10.81
N GLU A 226 -6.30 8.69 -11.40
CA GLU A 226 -6.64 10.11 -11.37
C GLU A 226 -6.82 10.64 -9.94
N MET A 227 -7.50 9.87 -9.08
CA MET A 227 -7.66 10.23 -7.68
C MET A 227 -6.31 10.31 -6.95
N MET A 228 -5.40 9.38 -7.22
CA MET A 228 -4.03 9.38 -6.67
C MET A 228 -3.24 10.60 -7.15
N ALA A 229 -3.30 10.93 -8.45
CA ALA A 229 -2.64 12.09 -9.02
C ALA A 229 -3.16 13.42 -8.42
N LYS A 230 -4.49 13.55 -8.27
CA LYS A 230 -5.13 14.72 -7.65
C LYS A 230 -4.72 14.88 -6.17
N LYS A 231 -4.64 13.78 -5.41
CA LYS A 231 -4.16 13.80 -4.02
C LYS A 231 -2.70 14.27 -3.94
N HIS A 232 -1.85 13.80 -4.84
CA HIS A 232 -0.44 14.18 -4.87
C HIS A 232 -0.24 15.67 -5.23
N GLU A 233 -1.01 16.21 -6.18
CA GLU A 233 -1.00 17.64 -6.48
C GLU A 233 -1.47 18.51 -5.31
N ASN A 234 -2.52 18.07 -4.60
CA ASN A 234 -3.03 18.80 -3.44
C ASN A 234 -2.02 18.82 -2.29
N SER A 235 -1.38 17.68 -2.00
CA SER A 235 -0.30 17.59 -1.01
C SER A 235 0.84 18.58 -1.32
N LYS A 236 1.30 18.62 -2.58
CA LYS A 236 2.30 19.61 -3.03
C LYS A 236 1.85 21.06 -2.79
N LYS A 237 0.61 21.41 -3.14
CA LYS A 237 0.06 22.77 -2.95
C LYS A 237 0.02 23.18 -1.46
N THR A 238 -0.34 22.28 -0.56
CA THR A 238 -0.29 22.52 0.90
C THR A 238 1.13 22.74 1.41
N THR A 239 2.11 21.95 0.95
CA THR A 239 3.53 22.13 1.29
C THR A 239 4.07 23.47 0.79
N TYR A 240 3.75 23.86 -0.45
CA TYR A 240 4.14 25.16 -0.98
C TYR A 240 3.53 26.35 -0.22
N GLN A 241 2.31 26.21 0.30
CA GLN A 241 1.69 27.24 1.15
C GLN A 241 2.33 27.32 2.53
N SER A 242 2.60 26.18 3.18
CA SER A 242 3.25 26.15 4.50
C SER A 242 4.69 26.68 4.44
N ASP A 243 5.45 26.37 3.38
CA ASP A 243 6.79 26.91 3.17
C ASP A 243 6.78 28.41 2.89
N LYS A 244 5.79 28.93 2.14
CA LYS A 244 5.60 30.39 1.98
C LYS A 244 5.32 31.08 3.32
N ILE A 245 4.48 30.48 4.16
CA ILE A 245 4.17 31.01 5.51
C ILE A 245 5.42 30.97 6.42
N LYS A 246 6.24 29.92 6.36
CA LYS A 246 7.52 29.82 7.07
C LYS A 246 8.54 30.85 6.57
N ILE A 247 8.68 31.04 5.26
CA ILE A 247 9.57 32.06 4.67
C ILE A 247 9.13 33.48 5.06
N GLU A 248 7.83 33.74 5.05
CA GLU A 248 7.29 35.07 5.41
C GLU A 248 7.41 35.37 6.91
N SER A 249 7.24 34.37 7.78
CA SER A 249 7.48 34.51 9.22
C SER A 249 8.96 34.70 9.56
N LEU A 250 9.89 34.03 8.85
CA LEU A 250 11.33 34.28 8.94
C LEU A 250 11.71 35.70 8.47
N ARG A 251 11.09 36.20 7.40
CA ARG A 251 11.26 37.58 6.92
C ARG A 251 10.74 38.62 7.93
N LYS A 252 9.60 38.36 8.59
CA LYS A 252 9.08 39.22 9.68
C LYS A 252 9.99 39.20 10.92
N LYS A 253 10.60 38.06 11.26
CA LYS A 253 11.60 37.95 12.35
C LYS A 253 12.86 38.77 12.04
N LYS A 254 13.39 38.74 10.81
CA LYS A 254 14.52 39.59 10.39
C LYS A 254 14.20 41.09 10.43
N ARG A 255 12.95 41.51 10.16
CA ARG A 255 12.52 42.91 10.30
C ARG A 255 12.44 43.38 11.75
N ARG A 256 12.08 42.51 12.70
CA ARG A 256 12.04 42.83 14.14
C ARG A 256 13.42 43.00 14.78
N MET A 257 14.49 42.46 14.19
CA MET A 257 15.85 42.59 14.74
C MET A 257 16.61 43.86 14.30
N LYS A 258 16.00 44.77 13.53
CA LYS A 258 16.65 46.02 13.07
C LYS A 258 16.16 47.31 13.73
N LEU A 259 15.42 47.22 14.84
CA LEU A 259 14.96 48.38 15.60
C LEU A 259 15.17 48.14 17.10
N LYS A 260 16.41 48.30 17.56
CA LYS A 260 16.75 48.71 18.93
C LYS A 260 18.22 49.10 18.96
N ASP A 261 18.47 50.33 18.56
CA ASP A 261 19.63 51.07 19.03
C ASP A 261 19.19 52.49 19.41
N LYS A 262 19.83 53.02 20.46
CA LYS A 262 19.63 54.26 21.21
C LYS A 262 18.90 54.19 22.55
N GLY A 263 19.69 54.43 23.62
CA GLY A 263 19.29 55.29 24.73
C GLY A 263 19.43 54.71 26.13
N THR A 264 20.65 54.80 26.68
CA THR A 264 21.05 55.00 28.08
C THR A 264 19.96 55.31 29.14
N GLY A 265 20.10 54.71 30.32
CA GLY A 265 19.89 55.41 31.60
C GLY A 265 18.94 54.77 32.63
N ASP A 266 19.54 54.11 33.62
CA ASP A 266 19.17 54.06 35.05
C ASP A 266 18.01 53.22 35.62
N ASN A 267 18.39 52.60 36.76
CA ASN A 267 17.63 52.16 37.93
C ASN A 267 17.12 50.71 38.00
N ILE A 268 18.00 49.90 38.62
CA ILE A 268 17.75 48.99 39.75
C ILE A 268 16.44 49.31 40.50
N ILE A 269 15.58 48.31 40.71
CA ILE A 269 14.83 48.07 41.96
C ILE A 269 14.46 46.58 42.05
N GLU A 270 14.56 46.09 43.28
CA GLU A 270 14.63 44.72 43.75
C GLU A 270 13.31 43.92 43.74
N LYS A 271 13.50 42.60 43.78
CA LYS A 271 12.82 41.58 44.61
C LYS A 271 11.29 41.63 44.82
N PHE A 272 10.68 40.54 44.35
CA PHE A 272 9.83 39.59 45.11
C PHE A 272 8.98 40.13 46.28
N SER A 273 7.65 40.10 46.12
CA SER A 273 6.74 39.50 47.13
C SER A 273 5.28 39.44 46.67
N ALA A 274 4.60 38.40 47.18
CA ALA A 274 3.15 38.19 47.34
C ALA A 274 2.32 37.87 46.08
N THR A 275 1.91 36.61 45.87
CA THR A 275 0.73 35.90 46.45
C THR A 275 -0.65 36.50 46.15
N SER A 276 -1.51 35.62 45.61
CA SER A 276 -2.99 35.60 45.72
C SER A 276 -3.73 36.68 44.91
N SER A 277 -4.71 36.35 44.06
CA SER A 277 -5.98 35.76 44.49
C SER A 277 -6.86 35.34 43.31
N LYS A 278 -7.61 34.24 43.50
CA LYS A 278 -8.75 33.82 42.67
C LYS A 278 -9.94 34.78 42.81
N SER A 279 -10.76 34.79 41.76
CA SER A 279 -12.24 34.87 41.74
C SER A 279 -12.93 36.11 41.15
N ALA A 280 -13.61 35.81 40.03
CA ALA A 280 -15.02 36.06 39.73
C ALA A 280 -15.54 37.48 39.44
N LYS A 281 -16.26 37.62 38.30
CA LYS A 281 -17.69 37.98 38.19
C LYS A 281 -18.06 38.07 36.68
N PHE A 282 -18.93 37.19 36.17
CA PHE A 282 -20.41 37.29 36.07
C PHE A 282 -20.94 38.34 35.09
N ALA A 283 -21.64 37.88 34.04
CA ALA A 283 -22.98 38.36 33.67
C ALA A 283 -23.67 37.36 32.71
N ARG A 284 -24.85 36.89 33.15
CA ARG A 284 -25.82 36.09 32.37
C ARG A 284 -26.66 37.02 31.50
N THR A 285 -27.20 36.51 30.39
CA THR A 285 -28.66 36.61 30.16
C THR A 285 -29.22 35.34 29.49
N LYS A 286 -30.19 34.73 30.16
CA LYS A 286 -31.16 33.74 29.66
C LYS A 286 -32.39 34.50 29.15
N VAL A 287 -33.12 33.93 28.18
CA VAL A 287 -34.59 33.65 28.23
C VAL A 287 -34.82 32.46 27.27
N LYS A 288 -35.10 31.23 27.76
CA LYS A 288 -36.44 30.58 27.96
C LYS A 288 -37.31 30.61 26.70
N GLY A 289 -37.95 29.54 26.26
CA GLY A 289 -38.22 28.24 26.85
C GLY A 289 -39.48 27.64 26.22
N GLY A 290 -39.76 26.35 26.49
CA GLY A 290 -41.04 25.70 26.19
C GLY A 290 -40.85 24.42 25.37
N LYS A 291 -40.40 23.31 25.97
CA LYS A 291 -41.19 22.29 26.71
C LYS A 291 -42.16 21.49 25.84
N GLY A 292 -41.94 20.17 25.86
CA GLY A 292 -42.95 19.12 25.60
C GLY A 292 -42.29 17.78 25.29
N LYS A 293 -41.63 17.12 26.24
CA LYS A 293 -42.10 15.86 26.90
C LYS A 293 -42.74 14.87 25.89
N LYS A 294 -42.01 13.84 25.47
CA LYS A 294 -41.99 12.50 26.07
C LYS A 294 -43.38 12.02 26.52
N LYS A 295 -43.93 11.08 25.75
CA LYS A 295 -43.97 9.67 26.17
C LYS A 295 -43.20 8.86 25.15
#